data_AF-A0A2P5MYS5-F1
#
_entry.id   AF-A0A2P5MYS5-F1
#
_cell.length_a   1.000
_cell.length_b   1.000
_cell.length_c   1.000
_cell.angle_alpha   90.00
_cell.angle_beta   90.00
_cell.angle_gamma   90.00
#
_symmetry.space_group_name_H-M   'P 1'
#
loop_
_entity.id
_entity.type
_entity.pdbx_description
1 polymer ?
#
loop_
_entity_poly.entity_id
_entity_poly.type
_entity_poly.pdbx_seq_one_letter_code
_entity_poly.pdbx_strand_id
1 'polypeptide(L)'
;PFAFTGNRFEFRAVGSGQSVAGPLVTMNTMLADSLNWVADSLESQVAKGADIDSAILKTLKELIDKHGAVVFGGNGYSAEWHKMAVEERGLRNLKTAADALPVLKEPDVQELFDKLGVLSPVELASRFEIYAEQYILAIEVEAKLVVSMAKTGIYPAAVKYLSDISSTLSSLKSNGVELGNERLVQIAALLSSMTEKSGKLSKALTQHDFATVEEHMQFCAKTIRPLMDEVRHFADALEGEISDELWPYPTYQEMLFIK
;
A
#
# COMPACT_ATOMS: atom_id res chain seq x y z
N PRO A 1 0.81 -3.29 14.81
CA PRO A 1 1.12 -1.84 14.80
C PRO A 1 1.68 -1.35 16.14
N PHE A 2 0.99 -1.55 17.27
CA PHE A 2 1.47 -1.16 18.60
C PHE A 2 1.94 -2.38 19.40
N ALA A 3 3.15 -2.33 19.97
CA ALA A 3 3.69 -3.37 20.84
C ALA A 3 4.17 -2.78 22.16
N PHE A 4 3.75 -3.36 23.29
CA PHE A 4 4.33 -3.05 24.59
C PHE A 4 5.62 -3.87 24.77
N THR A 5 6.74 -3.19 24.98
CA THR A 5 8.08 -3.82 25.00
C THR A 5 8.73 -3.78 26.39
N GLY A 6 7.91 -3.65 27.44
CA GLY A 6 8.32 -3.71 28.84
C GLY A 6 8.28 -2.36 29.56
N ASN A 7 8.85 -1.30 28.97
CA ASN A 7 8.83 0.04 29.55
C ASN A 7 8.32 1.15 28.60
N ARG A 8 7.93 0.77 27.38
CA ARG A 8 7.43 1.68 26.35
C ARG A 8 6.55 0.97 25.34
N PHE A 9 5.75 1.76 24.64
CA PHE A 9 5.07 1.33 23.44
C PHE A 9 5.92 1.62 22.19
N GLU A 10 5.86 0.71 21.24
CA GLU A 10 6.50 0.85 19.94
C GLU A 10 5.42 0.84 18.85
N PHE A 11 5.34 1.92 18.07
CA PHE A 11 4.44 2.04 16.92
C PHE A 11 5.18 1.73 15.63
N ARG A 12 4.91 0.56 15.06
CA ARG A 12 5.62 -0.04 13.92
C ARG A 12 4.95 0.19 12.57
N ALA A 13 3.87 0.98 12.51
CA ALA A 13 3.12 1.17 11.26
C ALA A 13 3.65 2.34 10.41
N VAL A 14 4.59 3.13 10.93
CA VAL A 14 5.15 4.28 10.21
C VAL A 14 6.04 3.79 9.07
N GLY A 15 5.77 4.24 7.84
CA GLY A 15 6.60 3.93 6.68
C GLY A 15 7.96 4.63 6.75
N SER A 16 9.02 3.99 6.23
CA SER A 16 10.39 4.51 6.29
C SER A 16 10.59 5.85 5.56
N GLY A 17 9.78 6.15 4.54
CA GLY A 17 9.78 7.42 3.83
C GLY A 17 8.85 8.49 4.40
N GLN A 18 8.12 8.20 5.49
CA GLN A 18 7.14 9.11 6.07
C GLN A 18 7.75 9.99 7.16
N SER A 19 7.22 11.20 7.32
CA SER A 19 7.47 12.00 8.50
C SER A 19 6.77 11.40 9.72
N VAL A 20 7.52 11.24 10.82
CA VAL A 20 6.97 10.77 12.11
C VAL A 20 5.98 11.75 12.74
N ALA A 21 5.98 13.02 12.30
CA ALA A 21 5.15 14.07 12.89
C ALA A 21 3.65 13.77 12.78
N GLY A 22 3.17 13.29 11.62
CA GLY A 22 1.75 12.98 11.41
C GLY A 22 1.24 11.92 12.39
N PRO A 23 1.87 10.72 12.43
CA PRO A 23 1.55 9.70 13.42
C PRO A 23 1.64 10.20 14.86
N LEU A 24 2.67 10.98 15.22
CA LEU A 24 2.83 11.51 16.57
C LEU A 24 1.71 12.48 16.96
N VAL A 25 1.28 13.35 16.05
CA VAL A 25 0.13 14.23 16.26
C VAL A 25 -1.11 13.39 16.56
N THR A 26 -1.44 12.42 15.70
CA THR A 26 -2.62 11.55 15.91
C THR A 26 -2.53 10.77 17.23
N MET A 27 -1.40 10.13 17.53
CA MET A 27 -1.24 9.31 18.74
C MET A 27 -1.31 10.16 20.02
N ASN A 28 -0.69 11.33 20.03
CA ASN A 28 -0.75 12.22 21.20
C ASN A 28 -2.15 12.80 21.41
N THR A 29 -2.88 13.14 20.33
CA THR A 29 -4.28 13.56 20.40
C THR A 29 -5.16 12.45 20.99
N MET A 30 -5.04 11.21 20.48
CA MET A 30 -5.80 10.06 21.00
C MET A 30 -5.49 9.78 22.48
N LEU A 31 -4.22 9.89 22.87
CA LEU A 31 -3.80 9.69 24.26
C LEU A 31 -4.36 10.80 25.18
N ALA A 32 -4.30 12.06 24.74
CA ALA A 32 -4.84 13.17 25.51
C ALA A 32 -6.35 13.05 25.74
N ASP A 33 -7.13 12.67 24.71
CA ASP A 33 -8.57 12.45 24.87
C ASP A 33 -8.87 11.27 25.81
N SER A 34 -8.10 10.18 25.69
CA SER A 34 -8.22 9.03 26.59
C SER A 34 -7.92 9.39 28.05
N LEU A 35 -6.92 10.24 28.29
CA LEU A 35 -6.58 10.72 29.63
C LEU A 35 -7.66 11.64 30.22
N ASN A 36 -8.27 12.51 29.40
CA ASN A 36 -9.41 13.32 29.82
C ASN A 36 -10.59 12.42 30.21
N TRP A 37 -10.92 11.40 29.40
CA TRP A 37 -11.98 10.46 29.73
C TRP A 37 -11.74 9.73 31.06
N VAL A 38 -10.49 9.30 31.31
CA VAL A 38 -10.11 8.66 32.59
C VAL A 38 -10.28 9.65 33.76
N ALA A 39 -9.82 10.89 33.60
CA ALA A 39 -9.95 11.92 34.63
C ALA A 39 -11.43 12.22 34.94
N ASP A 40 -12.25 12.49 33.93
CA ASP A 40 -13.69 12.77 34.06
C ASP A 40 -14.42 11.60 34.76
N SER A 41 -14.07 10.36 34.40
CA SER A 41 -14.65 9.16 35.01
C SER A 41 -14.30 9.05 36.49
N LEU A 42 -13.05 9.33 36.87
CA LEU A 42 -12.61 9.31 38.26
C LEU A 42 -13.27 10.44 39.07
N GLU A 43 -13.27 11.67 38.55
CA GLU A 43 -13.91 12.82 39.20
C GLU A 43 -15.41 12.58 39.44
N SER A 44 -16.11 12.04 38.44
CA SER A 44 -17.53 11.69 38.55
C SER A 44 -17.81 10.66 39.64
N GLN A 45 -16.92 9.68 39.82
CA GLN A 45 -17.09 8.62 40.82
C GLN A 45 -16.79 9.12 42.23
N VAL A 46 -15.72 9.91 42.39
CA VAL A 46 -15.37 10.53 43.68
C VAL A 46 -16.45 11.52 44.11
N ALA A 47 -17.00 12.31 43.18
CA ALA A 47 -18.13 13.21 43.47
C ALA A 47 -19.39 12.48 43.93
N LYS A 48 -19.56 11.20 43.57
CA LYS A 48 -20.64 10.31 44.03
C LYS A 48 -20.34 9.63 45.38
N GLY A 49 -19.19 9.92 46.00
CA GLY A 49 -18.79 9.41 47.30
C GLY A 49 -18.03 8.08 47.27
N ALA A 50 -17.56 7.62 46.10
CA ALA A 50 -16.67 6.47 46.03
C ALA A 50 -15.27 6.83 46.57
N ASP A 51 -14.62 5.89 47.26
CA ASP A 51 -13.19 6.01 47.56
C ASP A 51 -12.36 5.90 46.27
N ILE A 52 -11.14 6.45 46.30
CA ILE A 52 -10.29 6.58 45.12
C ILE A 52 -9.88 5.22 44.53
N ASP A 53 -9.60 4.22 45.36
CA ASP A 53 -9.15 2.90 44.91
C ASP A 53 -10.29 2.16 44.20
N SER A 54 -11.50 2.22 44.77
CA SER A 54 -12.70 1.70 44.13
C SER A 54 -13.02 2.40 42.81
N ALA A 55 -12.84 3.73 42.74
CA ALA A 55 -13.05 4.49 41.52
C ALA A 55 -12.07 4.09 40.41
N ILE A 56 -10.78 3.92 40.75
CA ILE A 56 -9.74 3.44 39.82
C ILE A 56 -10.09 2.06 39.26
N LEU A 57 -10.41 1.10 40.12
CA LEU A 57 -10.74 -0.26 39.69
C LEU A 57 -11.94 -0.28 38.75
N LYS A 58 -12.96 0.52 39.04
CA LYS A 58 -14.16 0.62 38.21
C LYS A 58 -13.86 1.27 36.86
N THR A 59 -13.10 2.36 36.82
CA THR A 59 -12.69 3.01 35.57
C THR A 59 -11.85 2.08 34.68
N LEU A 60 -10.89 1.36 35.27
CA LEU A 60 -10.05 0.40 34.54
C LEU A 60 -10.88 -0.77 33.98
N LYS A 61 -11.83 -1.28 34.77
CA LYS A 61 -12.75 -2.33 34.30
C LYS A 61 -13.57 -1.85 33.11
N GLU A 62 -14.16 -0.66 33.21
CA GLU A 62 -14.95 -0.07 32.11
C GLU A 62 -14.09 0.13 30.84
N LEU A 63 -12.84 0.55 30.99
CA LEU A 63 -11.91 0.71 29.86
C LEU A 63 -11.63 -0.62 29.15
N ILE A 64 -11.33 -1.68 29.90
CA ILE A 64 -11.08 -3.02 29.34
C ILE A 64 -12.36 -3.61 28.73
N ASP A 65 -13.52 -3.43 29.38
CA ASP A 65 -14.79 -3.92 28.88
C ASP A 65 -15.16 -3.26 27.53
N LYS A 66 -14.87 -1.96 27.37
CA LYS A 66 -15.16 -1.21 26.13
C LYS A 66 -14.12 -1.39 25.03
N HIS A 67 -12.83 -1.46 25.38
CA HIS A 67 -11.74 -1.35 24.40
C HIS A 67 -10.83 -2.59 24.34
N GLY A 68 -11.05 -3.61 25.17
CA GLY A 68 -10.21 -4.81 25.24
C GLY A 68 -10.13 -5.62 23.94
N ALA A 69 -11.06 -5.43 23.00
CA ALA A 69 -11.07 -6.09 21.69
C ALA A 69 -9.78 -5.83 20.88
N VAL A 70 -9.11 -4.69 21.07
CA VAL A 70 -7.88 -4.33 20.37
C VAL A 70 -6.64 -5.10 20.88
N VAL A 71 -6.73 -5.76 22.04
CA VAL A 71 -5.61 -6.48 22.65
C VAL A 71 -5.45 -7.86 22.00
N PHE A 72 -4.27 -8.10 21.41
CA PHE A 72 -3.94 -9.36 20.76
C PHE A 72 -2.48 -9.73 20.99
N GLY A 73 -2.24 -10.97 21.41
CA GLY A 73 -0.91 -11.50 21.71
C GLY A 73 -0.44 -12.62 20.77
N GLY A 74 -1.14 -12.85 19.65
CA GLY A 74 -0.85 -13.94 18.72
C GLY A 74 -0.13 -13.49 17.44
N ASN A 75 -0.15 -14.36 16.43
CA ASN A 75 0.41 -14.07 15.11
C ASN A 75 -0.46 -13.07 14.32
N GLY A 76 -0.01 -11.81 14.28
CA GLY A 76 -0.71 -10.71 13.61
C GLY A 76 -0.72 -10.76 12.07
N TYR A 77 -0.04 -11.72 11.43
CA TYR A 77 0.01 -11.86 9.97
C TYR A 77 -0.91 -12.97 9.43
N SER A 78 -1.48 -13.78 10.33
CA SER A 78 -2.30 -14.92 9.95
C SER A 78 -3.63 -14.48 9.30
N ALA A 79 -4.08 -15.22 8.29
CA ALA A 79 -5.37 -14.96 7.64
C ALA A 79 -6.53 -15.13 8.64
N GLU A 80 -6.36 -16.05 9.57
CA GLU A 80 -7.25 -16.31 10.71
C GLU A 80 -7.38 -15.08 11.60
N TRP A 81 -6.26 -14.42 11.95
CA TRP A 81 -6.30 -13.17 12.70
C TRP A 81 -7.01 -12.06 11.93
N HIS A 82 -6.71 -11.88 10.64
CA HIS A 82 -7.37 -10.85 9.84
C HIS A 82 -8.89 -11.04 9.78
N LYS A 83 -9.36 -12.29 9.67
CA LYS A 83 -10.78 -12.62 9.69
C LYS A 83 -11.40 -12.33 11.07
N MET A 84 -10.82 -12.88 12.13
CA MET A 84 -11.29 -12.68 13.51
C MET A 84 -11.33 -11.21 13.90
N ALA A 85 -10.29 -10.45 13.57
CA ALA A 85 -10.18 -9.03 13.88
C ALA A 85 -11.36 -8.23 13.31
N VAL A 86 -11.77 -8.51 12.07
CA VAL A 86 -12.86 -7.79 11.40
C VAL A 86 -14.23 -8.34 11.82
N GLU A 87 -14.44 -9.65 11.67
CA GLU A 87 -15.77 -10.26 11.81
C GLU A 87 -16.20 -10.40 13.27
N GLU A 88 -15.28 -10.68 14.19
CA GLU A 88 -15.60 -10.95 15.59
C GLU A 88 -15.30 -9.77 16.51
N ARG A 89 -14.27 -8.98 16.18
CA ARG A 89 -13.78 -7.89 17.05
C ARG A 89 -14.12 -6.48 16.54
N GLY A 90 -14.71 -6.37 15.34
CA GLY A 90 -15.10 -5.09 14.75
C GLY A 90 -13.92 -4.18 14.40
N LEU A 91 -12.70 -4.71 14.33
CA LEU A 91 -11.51 -3.94 13.96
C LEU A 91 -11.49 -3.70 12.45
N ARG A 92 -11.03 -2.51 12.06
CA ARG A 92 -10.94 -2.13 10.65
C ARG A 92 -9.68 -2.72 10.01
N ASN A 93 -9.81 -3.20 8.78
CA ASN A 93 -8.70 -3.68 7.95
C ASN A 93 -8.74 -2.99 6.57
N LEU A 94 -8.28 -1.73 6.53
CA LEU A 94 -8.24 -0.90 5.33
C LEU A 94 -6.93 -1.15 4.59
N LYS A 95 -6.97 -1.90 3.49
CA LYS A 95 -5.77 -2.44 2.83
C LYS A 95 -5.06 -1.44 1.94
N THR A 96 -5.77 -0.46 1.40
CA THR A 96 -5.21 0.53 0.48
C THR A 96 -5.27 1.93 1.11
N ALA A 97 -4.36 2.82 0.68
CA ALA A 97 -4.44 4.22 1.07
C ALA A 97 -5.76 4.87 0.60
N ALA A 98 -6.29 4.44 -0.55
CA ALA A 98 -7.60 4.88 -1.05
C ALA A 98 -8.77 4.47 -0.11
N ASP A 99 -8.64 3.38 0.64
CA ASP A 99 -9.61 2.96 1.67
C ASP A 99 -9.37 3.67 3.01
N ALA A 100 -8.10 3.96 3.34
CA ALA A 100 -7.69 4.48 4.65
C ALA A 100 -7.74 6.01 4.76
N LEU A 101 -7.39 6.76 3.72
CA LEU A 101 -7.38 8.23 3.75
C LEU A 101 -8.76 8.85 4.06
N PRO A 102 -9.89 8.33 3.53
CA PRO A 102 -11.21 8.89 3.84
C PRO A 102 -11.58 8.88 5.33
N VAL A 103 -10.89 8.08 6.17
CA VAL A 103 -11.09 8.05 7.63
C VAL A 103 -10.86 9.42 8.28
N LEU A 104 -10.00 10.26 7.70
CA LEU A 104 -9.77 11.63 8.19
C LEU A 104 -11.03 12.52 8.14
N LYS A 105 -12.05 12.12 7.37
CA LYS A 105 -13.31 12.84 7.23
C LYS A 105 -14.43 12.28 8.11
N GLU A 106 -14.17 11.21 8.86
CA GLU A 106 -15.20 10.62 9.71
C GLU A 106 -15.54 11.58 10.87
N PRO A 107 -16.82 11.68 11.27
CA PRO A 107 -17.26 12.66 12.27
C PRO A 107 -16.56 12.52 13.63
N ASP A 108 -16.31 11.30 14.07
CA ASP A 108 -15.62 10.99 15.32
C ASP A 108 -14.14 11.41 15.28
N VAL A 109 -13.49 11.27 14.13
CA VAL A 109 -12.13 11.77 13.92
C VAL A 109 -12.11 13.30 13.94
N GLN A 110 -13.04 13.95 13.25
CA GLN A 110 -13.13 15.41 13.25
C GLN A 110 -13.40 15.95 14.66
N GLU A 111 -14.34 15.33 15.39
CA GLU A 111 -14.68 15.69 16.76
C GLU A 111 -13.48 15.55 17.70
N LEU A 112 -12.74 14.44 17.62
CA LEU A 112 -11.53 14.21 18.43
C LEU A 112 -10.51 15.34 18.29
N PHE A 113 -10.21 15.72 17.04
CA PHE A 113 -9.20 16.75 16.76
C PHE A 113 -9.68 18.16 17.11
N ASP A 114 -10.96 18.47 16.85
CA ASP A 114 -11.55 19.79 17.11
C ASP A 114 -11.72 20.03 18.62
N LYS A 115 -12.25 19.04 19.35
CA LYS A 115 -12.42 19.08 20.81
C LYS A 115 -11.12 19.38 21.54
N LEU A 116 -10.00 18.82 21.08
CA LEU A 116 -8.69 19.04 21.67
C LEU A 116 -7.94 20.26 21.11
N GLY A 117 -8.54 21.00 20.17
CA GLY A 117 -7.92 22.18 19.56
C GLY A 117 -6.65 21.88 18.79
N VAL A 118 -6.50 20.65 18.27
CA VAL A 118 -5.29 20.21 17.55
C VAL A 118 -5.40 20.50 16.06
N LEU A 119 -6.55 20.16 15.44
CA LEU A 119 -6.88 20.49 14.06
C LEU A 119 -8.37 20.75 13.97
N SER A 120 -8.76 21.83 13.31
CA SER A 120 -10.14 22.10 12.94
C SER A 120 -10.63 21.16 11.83
N PRO A 121 -11.95 20.99 11.65
CA PRO A 121 -12.51 20.21 10.54
C PRO A 121 -12.02 20.68 9.16
N VAL A 122 -11.80 21.98 8.98
CA VAL A 122 -11.29 22.57 7.74
C VAL A 122 -9.83 22.17 7.50
N GLU A 123 -9.00 22.17 8.54
CA GLU A 123 -7.59 21.74 8.43
C GLU A 123 -7.48 20.24 8.18
N LEU A 124 -8.33 19.41 8.79
CA LEU A 124 -8.39 17.98 8.50
C LEU A 124 -8.81 17.69 7.06
N ALA A 125 -9.84 18.39 6.57
CA ALA A 125 -10.25 18.29 5.16
C ALA A 125 -9.12 18.70 4.22
N SER A 126 -8.41 19.79 4.51
CA SER A 126 -7.26 20.22 3.72
C SER A 126 -6.12 19.18 3.71
N ARG A 127 -5.84 18.53 4.84
CA ARG A 127 -4.86 17.44 4.90
C ARG A 127 -5.27 16.24 4.06
N PHE A 128 -6.55 15.87 4.11
CA PHE A 128 -7.09 14.79 3.29
C PHE A 128 -6.86 15.08 1.80
N GLU A 129 -7.22 16.28 1.32
CA GLU A 129 -7.03 16.67 -0.09
C GLU A 129 -5.56 16.57 -0.52
N ILE A 130 -4.63 17.10 0.30
CA ILE A 130 -3.19 17.04 0.00
C ILE A 130 -2.69 15.59 -0.06
N TYR A 131 -3.10 14.73 0.89
CA TYR A 131 -2.67 13.34 0.89
C TYR A 131 -3.28 12.53 -0.25
N ALA A 132 -4.53 12.81 -0.61
CA ALA A 132 -5.19 12.19 -1.74
C ALA A 132 -4.51 12.57 -3.06
N GLU A 133 -4.19 13.85 -3.26
CA GLU A 133 -3.44 14.34 -4.42
C GLU A 133 -2.05 13.70 -4.51
N GLN A 134 -1.29 13.67 -3.40
CA GLN A 134 0.03 13.02 -3.36
C GLN A 134 -0.04 11.54 -3.74
N TYR A 135 -1.04 10.83 -3.23
CA TYR A 135 -1.25 9.41 -3.53
C TYR A 135 -1.56 9.19 -5.02
N ILE A 136 -2.49 9.98 -5.58
CA ILE A 136 -2.86 9.91 -6.99
C ILE A 136 -1.64 10.18 -7.88
N LEU A 137 -0.94 11.28 -7.63
CA LEU A 137 0.23 11.68 -8.41
C LEU A 137 1.36 10.64 -8.34
N ALA A 138 1.62 10.08 -7.15
CA ALA A 138 2.62 9.03 -6.99
C ALA A 138 2.30 7.82 -7.88
N ILE A 139 1.05 7.31 -7.83
CA ILE A 139 0.63 6.16 -8.65
C ILE A 139 0.69 6.50 -10.14
N GLU A 140 0.24 7.69 -10.54
CA GLU A 140 0.30 8.10 -11.94
C GLU A 140 1.73 8.14 -12.47
N VAL A 141 2.67 8.70 -11.70
CA VAL A 141 4.08 8.79 -12.09
C VAL A 141 4.69 7.40 -12.19
N GLU A 142 4.45 6.54 -11.21
CA GLU A 142 4.94 5.15 -11.25
C GLU A 142 4.35 4.39 -12.44
N ALA A 143 3.06 4.55 -12.73
CA ALA A 143 2.42 3.90 -13.86
C ALA A 143 2.96 4.41 -15.21
N LYS A 144 3.19 5.72 -15.34
CA LYS A 144 3.85 6.32 -16.52
C LYS A 144 5.27 5.76 -16.70
N LEU A 145 6.00 5.56 -15.60
CA LEU A 145 7.33 4.95 -15.61
C LEU A 145 7.27 3.48 -16.06
N VAL A 146 6.35 2.67 -15.52
CA VAL A 146 6.14 1.28 -15.93
C VAL A 146 5.89 1.18 -17.45
N VAL A 147 5.00 2.03 -17.97
CA VAL A 147 4.72 2.09 -19.42
C VAL A 147 5.97 2.49 -20.21
N SER A 148 6.72 3.49 -19.72
CA SER A 148 7.96 3.94 -20.36
C SER A 148 8.99 2.82 -20.40
N MET A 149 9.28 2.19 -19.26
CA MET A 149 10.27 1.12 -19.14
C MET A 149 9.95 -0.08 -20.04
N ALA A 150 8.68 -0.49 -20.07
CA ALA A 150 8.22 -1.56 -20.95
C ALA A 150 8.43 -1.21 -22.44
N LYS A 151 8.09 0.03 -22.85
CA LYS A 151 8.13 0.45 -24.25
C LYS A 151 9.52 0.82 -24.76
N THR A 152 10.37 1.43 -23.93
CA THR A 152 11.64 2.03 -24.38
C THR A 152 12.85 1.21 -23.96
N GLY A 153 12.75 0.39 -22.91
CA GLY A 153 13.82 -0.52 -22.49
C GLY A 153 13.53 -1.95 -22.93
N ILE A 154 12.53 -2.57 -22.31
CA ILE A 154 12.31 -4.03 -22.42
C ILE A 154 11.91 -4.43 -23.85
N TYR A 155 10.98 -3.69 -24.47
CA TYR A 155 10.50 -4.04 -25.80
C TYR A 155 11.62 -4.05 -26.86
N PRO A 156 12.45 -2.99 -27.00
CA PRO A 156 13.58 -3.03 -27.95
C PRO A 156 14.58 -4.15 -27.68
N ALA A 157 14.91 -4.42 -26.41
CA ALA A 157 15.80 -5.52 -26.03
C ALA A 157 15.25 -6.88 -26.46
N ALA A 158 13.98 -7.15 -26.17
CA ALA A 158 13.28 -8.38 -26.54
C ALA A 158 13.20 -8.58 -28.06
N VAL A 159 12.87 -7.52 -28.81
CA VAL A 159 12.79 -7.58 -30.27
C VAL A 159 14.16 -7.86 -30.89
N LYS A 160 15.22 -7.23 -30.38
CA LYS A 160 16.58 -7.50 -30.84
C LYS A 160 16.97 -8.95 -30.62
N TYR A 161 16.75 -9.47 -29.42
CA TYR A 161 17.05 -10.87 -29.10
C TYR A 161 16.23 -11.86 -29.93
N LEU A 162 14.94 -11.59 -30.17
CA LEU A 162 14.10 -12.37 -31.09
C LEU A 162 14.66 -12.37 -32.52
N SER A 163 15.18 -11.24 -33.00
CA SER A 163 15.80 -11.13 -34.31
C SER A 163 17.05 -12.00 -34.43
N ASP A 164 17.90 -12.01 -33.40
CA ASP A 164 19.13 -12.82 -33.34
C ASP A 164 18.81 -14.32 -33.35
N ILE A 165 17.83 -14.76 -32.55
CA ILE A 165 17.37 -16.17 -32.56
C ILE A 165 16.79 -16.53 -33.93
N SER A 166 15.91 -15.69 -34.49
CA SER A 166 15.25 -15.96 -35.77
C SER A 166 16.23 -16.09 -36.93
N SER A 167 17.23 -15.20 -36.99
CA SER A 167 18.28 -15.26 -38.01
C SER A 167 19.15 -16.52 -37.89
N THR A 168 19.46 -16.93 -36.65
CA THR A 168 20.20 -18.16 -36.37
C THR A 168 19.41 -19.40 -36.79
N LEU A 169 18.13 -19.51 -36.41
CA LEU A 169 17.27 -20.63 -36.79
C LEU A 169 17.10 -20.74 -38.31
N SER A 170 16.92 -19.59 -38.99
CA SER A 170 16.80 -19.54 -40.44
C SER A 170 18.09 -20.01 -41.14
N SER A 171 19.25 -19.61 -40.60
CA SER A 171 20.56 -20.01 -41.12
C SER A 171 20.86 -21.49 -40.89
N LEU A 172 20.49 -22.05 -39.74
CA LEU A 172 20.66 -23.48 -39.49
C LEU A 172 19.78 -24.32 -40.40
N LYS A 173 18.53 -23.91 -40.58
CA LYS A 173 17.58 -24.58 -41.46
C LYS A 173 18.05 -24.61 -42.92
N SER A 174 18.64 -23.52 -43.41
CA SER A 174 19.21 -23.48 -44.77
C SER A 174 20.43 -24.39 -44.95
N ASN A 175 21.15 -24.71 -43.85
CA ASN A 175 22.26 -25.66 -43.81
C ASN A 175 21.81 -27.09 -43.46
N GLY A 176 20.50 -27.37 -43.43
CA GLY A 176 19.96 -28.70 -43.16
C GLY A 176 19.98 -29.12 -41.68
N VAL A 177 20.19 -28.19 -40.75
CA VAL A 177 20.13 -28.42 -39.30
C VAL A 177 18.86 -27.81 -38.74
N GLU A 178 18.05 -28.59 -38.03
CA GLU A 178 16.81 -28.11 -37.42
C GLU A 178 16.96 -28.01 -35.90
N LEU A 179 16.76 -26.81 -35.37
CA LEU A 179 16.61 -26.54 -33.94
C LEU A 179 15.17 -26.13 -33.66
N GLY A 180 14.68 -26.49 -32.47
CA GLY A 180 13.35 -26.10 -32.02
C GLY A 180 13.15 -24.58 -31.92
N ASN A 181 11.93 -24.12 -32.17
CA ASN A 181 11.56 -22.70 -32.14
C ASN A 181 10.72 -22.34 -30.89
N GLU A 182 10.62 -23.23 -29.92
CA GLU A 182 9.75 -23.09 -28.74
C GLU A 182 10.07 -21.81 -27.97
N ARG A 183 11.37 -21.53 -27.78
CA ARG A 183 11.84 -20.32 -27.08
C ARG A 183 11.48 -19.03 -27.81
N LEU A 184 11.60 -19.03 -29.14
CA LEU A 184 11.20 -17.88 -29.97
C LEU A 184 9.69 -17.61 -29.82
N VAL A 185 8.87 -18.67 -29.87
CA VAL A 185 7.41 -18.57 -29.69
C VAL A 185 7.06 -18.06 -28.30
N GLN A 186 7.71 -18.57 -27.26
CA GLN A 186 7.48 -18.14 -25.87
C GLN A 186 7.82 -16.66 -25.66
N ILE A 187 8.99 -16.19 -26.08
CA ILE A 187 9.39 -14.79 -25.94
C ILE A 187 8.45 -13.87 -26.72
N ALA A 188 8.07 -14.25 -27.95
CA ALA A 188 7.14 -13.48 -28.76
C ALA A 188 5.74 -13.36 -28.11
N ALA A 189 5.27 -14.44 -27.47
CA ALA A 189 4.01 -14.44 -26.73
C ALA A 189 4.07 -13.51 -25.50
N LEU A 190 5.12 -13.64 -24.68
CA LEU A 190 5.34 -12.78 -23.50
C LEU A 190 5.44 -11.30 -23.88
N LEU A 191 6.20 -10.99 -24.93
CA LEU A 191 6.35 -9.63 -25.44
C LEU A 191 5.01 -9.06 -25.90
N SER A 192 4.22 -9.83 -26.66
CA SER A 192 2.89 -9.43 -27.12
C SER A 192 1.96 -9.13 -25.95
N SER A 193 1.94 -10.00 -24.93
CA SER A 193 1.15 -9.78 -23.72
C SER A 193 1.60 -8.55 -22.95
N MET A 194 2.91 -8.34 -22.76
CA MET A 194 3.43 -7.13 -22.10
C MET A 194 3.00 -5.85 -22.84
N THR A 195 3.12 -5.83 -24.17
CA THR A 195 2.70 -4.67 -24.98
C THR A 195 1.19 -4.43 -24.88
N GLU A 196 0.37 -5.48 -24.90
CA GLU A 196 -1.08 -5.37 -24.71
C GLU A 196 -1.42 -4.76 -23.34
N LYS A 197 -0.83 -5.29 -22.26
CA LYS A 197 -1.08 -4.79 -20.90
C LYS A 197 -0.56 -3.37 -20.70
N SER A 198 0.61 -3.05 -21.25
CA SER A 198 1.15 -1.69 -21.25
C SER A 198 0.25 -0.72 -22.02
N GLY A 199 -0.36 -1.17 -23.12
CA GLY A 199 -1.39 -0.42 -23.85
C GLY A 199 -2.65 -0.16 -23.02
N LYS A 200 -3.14 -1.17 -22.29
CA LYS A 200 -4.27 -1.04 -21.37
C LYS A 200 -3.98 -0.06 -20.24
N LEU A 201 -2.81 -0.16 -19.60
CA LEU A 201 -2.35 0.77 -18.57
C LEU A 201 -2.25 2.20 -19.12
N SER A 202 -1.63 2.37 -20.30
CA SER A 202 -1.52 3.68 -20.96
C SER A 202 -2.87 4.29 -21.29
N LYS A 203 -3.89 3.48 -21.63
CA LYS A 203 -5.27 3.95 -21.85
C LYS A 203 -5.97 4.30 -20.54
N ALA A 204 -5.79 3.51 -19.49
CA ALA A 204 -6.36 3.81 -18.18
C ALA A 204 -5.81 5.13 -17.61
N LEU A 205 -4.53 5.44 -17.88
CA LEU A 205 -3.89 6.69 -17.49
C LEU A 205 -4.44 7.94 -18.19
N THR A 206 -5.25 7.82 -19.25
CA THR A 206 -5.88 9.01 -19.88
C THR A 206 -7.20 9.39 -19.22
N GLN A 207 -7.69 8.58 -18.28
CA GLN A 207 -8.91 8.88 -17.55
C GLN A 207 -8.59 9.80 -16.38
N HIS A 208 -9.09 11.03 -16.44
CA HIS A 208 -8.94 12.04 -15.39
C HIS A 208 -10.27 12.62 -14.91
N ASP A 209 -11.37 12.33 -15.61
CA ASP A 209 -12.70 12.82 -15.28
C ASP A 209 -13.34 11.92 -14.20
N PHE A 210 -13.13 12.28 -12.93
CA PHE A 210 -13.76 11.64 -11.77
C PHE A 210 -14.68 12.64 -11.06
N ALA A 211 -15.80 12.17 -10.50
CA ALA A 211 -16.73 13.07 -9.81
C ALA A 211 -16.16 13.53 -8.46
N THR A 212 -15.30 12.71 -7.85
CA THR A 212 -14.68 12.98 -6.55
C THR A 212 -13.23 12.52 -6.52
N VAL A 213 -12.45 13.07 -5.58
CA VAL A 213 -11.05 12.66 -5.38
C VAL A 213 -10.96 11.22 -4.88
N GLU A 214 -11.94 10.75 -4.11
CA GLU A 214 -12.06 9.38 -3.62
C GLU A 214 -12.27 8.38 -4.76
N GLU A 215 -13.14 8.72 -5.72
CA GLU A 215 -13.31 7.90 -6.92
C GLU A 215 -12.00 7.81 -7.72
N HIS A 216 -11.25 8.91 -7.82
CA HIS A 216 -9.95 8.89 -8.47
C HIS A 216 -8.96 8.01 -7.70
N MET A 217 -8.85 8.15 -6.37
CA MET A 217 -8.00 7.29 -5.54
C MET A 217 -8.37 5.80 -5.68
N GLN A 218 -9.67 5.50 -5.70
CA GLN A 218 -10.18 4.14 -5.86
C GLN A 218 -9.89 3.58 -7.25
N PHE A 219 -9.96 4.41 -8.30
CA PHE A 219 -9.53 4.03 -9.64
C PHE A 219 -8.03 3.74 -9.70
N CYS A 220 -7.20 4.56 -9.05
CA CYS A 220 -5.77 4.29 -8.91
C CYS A 220 -5.54 2.93 -8.20
N ALA A 221 -6.23 2.67 -7.10
CA ALA A 221 -6.08 1.44 -6.30
C ALA A 221 -6.58 0.18 -7.01
N LYS A 222 -7.73 0.24 -7.70
CA LYS A 222 -8.45 -0.93 -8.23
C LYS A 222 -8.22 -1.16 -9.73
N THR A 223 -7.73 -0.16 -10.46
CA THR A 223 -7.51 -0.25 -11.90
C THR A 223 -6.03 -0.06 -12.25
N ILE A 224 -5.44 1.09 -11.89
CA ILE A 224 -4.06 1.42 -12.30
C ILE A 224 -3.05 0.49 -11.65
N ARG A 225 -3.11 0.30 -10.33
CA ARG A 225 -2.17 -0.56 -9.60
C ARG A 225 -2.17 -2.02 -10.08
N PRO A 226 -3.33 -2.71 -10.23
CA PRO A 226 -3.34 -4.06 -10.78
C PRO A 226 -2.80 -4.15 -12.21
N LEU A 227 -3.08 -3.16 -13.07
CA LEU A 227 -2.51 -3.12 -14.43
C LEU A 227 -0.99 -2.98 -14.43
N MET A 228 -0.41 -2.25 -13.47
CA MET A 228 1.05 -2.21 -13.29
C MET A 228 1.61 -3.58 -12.95
N ASP A 229 0.96 -4.32 -12.03
CA ASP A 229 1.37 -5.67 -11.65
C ASP A 229 1.26 -6.65 -12.83
N GLU A 230 0.23 -6.52 -13.67
CA GLU A 230 0.11 -7.31 -14.90
C GLU A 230 1.24 -7.05 -15.90
N VAL A 231 1.64 -5.79 -16.10
CA VAL A 231 2.79 -5.46 -16.96
C VAL A 231 4.07 -6.04 -16.37
N ARG A 232 4.27 -5.87 -15.07
CA ARG A 232 5.44 -6.40 -14.35
C ARG A 232 5.55 -7.92 -14.48
N HIS A 233 4.44 -8.65 -14.34
CA HIS A 233 4.45 -10.10 -14.46
C HIS A 233 5.08 -10.59 -15.77
N PHE A 234 4.77 -9.94 -16.90
CA PHE A 234 5.37 -10.29 -18.19
C PHE A 234 6.80 -9.75 -18.36
N ALA A 235 7.11 -8.59 -17.79
CA ALA A 235 8.48 -8.07 -17.77
C ALA A 235 9.44 -8.99 -17.00
N ASP A 236 9.05 -9.42 -15.80
CA ASP A 236 9.83 -10.34 -14.96
C ASP A 236 10.02 -11.70 -15.65
N ALA A 237 9.01 -12.17 -16.40
CA ALA A 237 9.12 -13.39 -17.21
C ALA A 237 10.08 -13.22 -18.42
N LEU A 238 10.10 -12.04 -19.05
CA LEU A 238 11.03 -11.73 -20.14
C LEU A 238 12.47 -11.62 -19.66
N GLU A 239 12.71 -11.11 -18.44
CA GLU A 239 14.04 -11.06 -17.81
C GLU A 239 14.69 -12.45 -17.76
N GLY A 240 13.92 -13.49 -17.45
CA GLY A 240 14.41 -14.87 -17.41
C GLY A 240 14.69 -15.51 -18.78
N GLU A 241 14.25 -14.89 -19.87
CA GLU A 241 14.39 -15.45 -21.22
C GLU A 241 15.41 -14.73 -22.10
N ILE A 242 15.60 -13.43 -21.86
CA ILE A 242 16.50 -12.58 -22.65
C ILE A 242 17.91 -12.67 -22.09
N SER A 243 18.91 -12.62 -22.96
CA SER A 243 20.32 -12.57 -22.55
C SER A 243 20.60 -11.33 -21.70
N ASP A 244 21.32 -11.52 -20.60
CA ASP A 244 21.76 -10.46 -19.67
C ASP A 244 22.46 -9.29 -20.39
N GLU A 245 23.29 -9.59 -21.40
CA GLU A 245 23.98 -8.59 -22.21
C GLU A 245 23.03 -7.60 -22.92
N LEU A 246 21.81 -8.06 -23.25
CA LEU A 246 20.79 -7.25 -23.93
C LEU A 246 19.76 -6.68 -22.96
N TRP A 247 19.69 -7.17 -21.73
CA TRP A 247 18.69 -6.75 -20.77
C TRP A 247 18.96 -5.30 -20.33
N PRO A 248 17.97 -4.39 -20.39
CA PRO A 248 18.21 -2.96 -20.27
C PRO A 248 18.32 -2.45 -18.82
N TYR A 249 17.98 -3.28 -17.83
CA TYR A 249 17.87 -2.87 -16.43
C TYR A 249 18.67 -3.80 -15.53
N PRO A 250 19.28 -3.28 -14.45
CA PRO A 250 19.95 -4.14 -13.49
C PRO A 250 18.99 -5.16 -12.89
N THR A 251 19.41 -6.42 -12.86
CA THR A 251 18.69 -7.50 -12.19
C THR A 251 18.74 -7.30 -10.67
N TYR A 252 17.86 -7.97 -9.93
CA TYR A 252 17.90 -7.95 -8.47
C TYR A 252 19.23 -8.49 -7.91
N GLN A 253 19.87 -9.43 -8.62
CA GLN A 253 21.15 -9.97 -8.17
C GLN A 253 22.25 -8.90 -8.23
N GLU A 254 22.27 -8.10 -9.29
CA GLU A 254 23.21 -6.99 -9.46
C GLU A 254 22.97 -5.90 -8.42
N MET A 255 21.72 -5.47 -8.25
CA MET A 255 21.37 -4.41 -7.30
C MET A 255 21.64 -4.78 -5.84
N LEU A 256 21.48 -6.05 -5.46
CA LEU A 256 21.55 -6.48 -4.05
C LEU A 256 22.91 -7.05 -3.64
N PHE A 257 23.68 -7.64 -4.56
CA PHE A 257 24.86 -8.42 -4.19
C PHE A 257 26.15 -8.01 -4.90
N ILE A 258 26.09 -7.36 -6.05
CA ILE A 258 27.29 -6.91 -6.76
C ILE A 258 27.72 -5.56 -6.17
N LYS A 259 28.97 -5.51 -5.68
CA LYS A 259 29.61 -4.32 -5.11
C LYS A 259 30.62 -3.72 -6.07
#